data_AF-A0A139A9X6-F1
#
_entry.id   AF-A0A139A9X6-F1
#
_cell.length_a   1.000
_cell.length_b   1.000
_cell.length_c   1.000
_cell.angle_alpha   90.00
_cell.angle_beta   90.00
_cell.angle_gamma   90.00
#
_symmetry.space_group_name_H-M   'P 1'
#
loop_
_entity.id
_entity.type
_entity.pdbx_description
1 polymer ?
#
loop_
_entity_poly.entity_id
_entity_poly.type
_entity_poly.pdbx_seq_one_letter_code
_entity_poly.pdbx_strand_id
1 'polypeptide(L)'
;MLGAFGAHGLKASLAKHPDGAARMKNWDTAAHYHLIHSVALLAIGFKQSSQSATPLNKYFEYAGWLWATGVTFFSGSIYLLVLDSEKRYTRPLIPITPLGGSLLISGWLCVYLAAS
;
A
#
# COMPACT_ATOMS: atom_id res chain seq x y z
N MET A 1 12.89 -2.41 1.72
CA MET A 1 13.54 -2.46 3.05
C MET A 1 12.61 -3.04 4.11
N LEU A 2 11.38 -2.54 4.30
CA LEU A 2 10.45 -3.07 5.31
C LEU A 2 10.02 -4.55 5.11
N GLY A 3 9.91 -5.04 3.87
CA GLY A 3 9.55 -6.45 3.61
C GLY A 3 10.55 -7.47 4.20
N ALA A 4 11.66 -7.71 3.51
CA ALA A 4 12.62 -8.77 3.90
C ALA A 4 13.41 -8.46 5.19
N PHE A 5 13.91 -7.22 5.35
CA PHE A 5 14.72 -6.85 6.52
C PHE A 5 13.85 -6.56 7.75
N GLY A 6 12.69 -5.93 7.55
CA GLY A 6 11.75 -5.69 8.64
C GLY A 6 11.17 -6.99 9.18
N ALA A 7 10.72 -7.92 8.33
CA ALA A 7 10.14 -9.19 8.76
C ALA A 7 11.07 -10.03 9.64
N HIS A 8 12.37 -10.08 9.32
CA HIS A 8 13.32 -10.92 10.04
C HIS A 8 13.56 -10.43 11.48
N GLY A 9 13.82 -9.13 11.67
CA GLY A 9 13.98 -8.56 13.01
C GLY A 9 12.66 -8.46 13.77
N LEU A 10 11.57 -8.15 13.08
CA LEU A 10 10.25 -7.98 13.68
C LEU A 10 9.68 -9.30 14.20
N LYS A 11 9.90 -10.42 13.52
CA LYS A 11 9.39 -11.74 13.94
C LYS A 11 9.87 -12.14 15.33
N ALA A 12 11.15 -11.90 15.64
CA ALA A 12 11.71 -12.18 16.97
C ALA A 12 11.13 -11.27 18.06
N SER A 13 10.84 -10.00 17.73
CA SER A 13 10.19 -9.06 18.65
C SER A 13 8.74 -9.45 18.92
N LEU A 14 7.98 -9.75 17.85
CA LEU A 14 6.57 -10.13 17.93
C LEU A 14 6.34 -11.50 18.59
N ALA A 15 7.30 -12.42 18.54
CA ALA A 15 7.20 -13.74 19.19
C ALA A 15 6.95 -13.67 20.71
N LYS A 16 7.28 -12.54 21.34
CA LYS A 16 7.05 -12.28 22.77
C LYS A 16 5.62 -11.83 23.08
N HIS A 17 4.83 -11.50 22.08
CA HIS A 17 3.47 -11.01 22.23
C HIS A 17 2.43 -12.11 21.91
N PRO A 18 1.33 -12.20 22.69
CA PRO A 18 0.26 -13.17 22.43
C PRO A 18 -0.37 -13.04 21.03
N ASP A 19 -0.37 -11.83 20.45
CA ASP A 19 -0.91 -11.52 19.13
C ASP A 19 0.17 -11.45 18.02
N GLY A 20 1.40 -11.87 18.33
CA GLY A 20 2.55 -11.74 17.44
C GLY A 20 2.37 -12.40 16.07
N ALA A 21 1.77 -13.59 16.03
CA ALA A 21 1.50 -14.29 14.77
C ALA A 21 0.50 -13.54 13.87
N ALA A 22 -0.55 -12.96 14.47
CA ALA A 22 -1.53 -12.16 13.74
C ALA A 22 -0.92 -10.85 13.23
N ARG A 23 -0.08 -10.20 14.05
CA ARG A 23 0.67 -8.99 13.66
C ARG A 23 1.65 -9.27 12.53
N MET A 24 2.31 -10.43 12.53
CA MET A 24 3.18 -10.84 11.44
C MET A 24 2.40 -11.05 10.12
N LYS A 25 1.23 -11.70 10.17
CA LYS A 25 0.35 -11.84 8.99
C LYS A 25 -0.08 -10.49 8.42
N ASN A 26 -0.36 -9.52 9.30
CA ASN A 26 -0.70 -8.16 8.90
C ASN A 26 0.49 -7.45 8.24
N TRP A 27 1.71 -7.65 8.75
CA TRP A 27 2.94 -7.14 8.13
C TRP A 27 3.10 -7.65 6.70
N ASP A 28 2.95 -8.96 6.50
CA ASP A 28 3.07 -9.59 5.18
C ASP A 28 1.99 -9.08 4.23
N THR A 29 0.77 -8.86 4.74
CA THR A 29 -0.32 -8.27 3.97
C THR A 29 0.05 -6.85 3.50
N ALA A 30 0.51 -5.99 4.42
CA ALA A 30 0.95 -4.64 4.06
C ALA A 30 2.13 -4.65 3.08
N ALA A 31 3.09 -5.55 3.26
CA ALA A 31 4.24 -5.72 2.36
C ALA A 31 3.81 -6.14 0.96
N HIS A 32 2.86 -7.08 0.87
CA HIS A 32 2.34 -7.56 -0.39
C HIS A 32 1.59 -6.47 -1.17
N TYR A 33 0.67 -5.76 -0.52
CA TYR A 33 -0.07 -4.67 -1.16
C TYR A 33 0.84 -3.50 -1.55
N HIS A 34 1.83 -3.16 -0.72
CA HIS A 34 2.84 -2.15 -1.07
C HIS A 34 3.61 -2.59 -2.33
N LEU A 35 4.10 -3.82 -2.38
CA LEU A 35 4.86 -4.34 -3.53
C LEU A 35 4.03 -4.31 -4.83
N ILE A 36 2.81 -4.84 -4.81
CA ILE A 36 1.94 -4.88 -6.00
C ILE A 36 1.78 -3.48 -6.60
N HIS A 37 1.46 -2.50 -5.76
CA HIS A 37 1.20 -1.14 -6.24
C HIS A 37 2.49 -0.36 -6.54
N SER A 38 3.63 -0.68 -5.92
CA SER A 38 4.92 -0.16 -6.36
C SER A 38 5.28 -0.66 -7.77
N VAL A 39 5.03 -1.94 -8.05
CA VAL A 39 5.23 -2.49 -9.41
C VAL A 39 4.26 -1.84 -10.40
N ALA A 40 2.99 -1.66 -10.01
CA ALA A 40 2.00 -0.97 -10.85
C ALA A 40 2.39 0.49 -11.14
N LEU A 41 2.92 1.22 -10.14
CA LEU A 41 3.46 2.57 -10.30
C LEU A 41 4.65 2.61 -11.27
N LEU A 42 5.57 1.67 -11.17
CA LEU A 42 6.69 1.56 -12.12
C LEU A 42 6.17 1.30 -13.55
N ALA A 43 5.19 0.41 -13.71
CA ALA A 43 4.62 0.09 -15.01
C ALA A 43 3.98 1.31 -15.69
N ILE A 44 3.19 2.10 -14.95
CA ILE A 44 2.60 3.33 -15.51
C ILE A 44 3.66 4.41 -15.77
N GLY A 45 4.70 4.50 -14.92
CA GLY A 45 5.80 5.44 -15.12
C GLY A 45 6.56 5.18 -16.42
N PHE A 46 6.88 3.91 -16.70
CA PHE A 46 7.47 3.53 -17.98
C PHE A 46 6.54 3.84 -19.16
N LYS A 47 5.25 3.50 -19.05
CA LYS A 47 4.26 3.80 -20.10
C LYS A 47 4.21 5.30 -20.41
N GLN A 48 4.12 6.14 -19.39
CA GLN A 48 4.06 7.59 -19.56
C GLN A 48 5.38 8.19 -20.11
N SER A 49 6.53 7.61 -19.81
CA SER A 49 7.82 8.05 -20.38
C SER A 49 7.95 7.80 -21.89
N SER A 50 7.14 6.88 -22.45
CA SER A 50 7.24 6.43 -23.84
C SER A 50 6.22 7.06 -24.80
N GLN A 51 5.23 7.79 -24.29
CA GLN A 51 4.10 8.30 -25.08
C GLN A 51 4.02 9.83 -25.08
N SER A 52 3.71 10.44 -26.23
CA SER A 52 3.36 11.86 -26.31
C SER A 52 2.07 12.15 -25.53
N ALA A 53 1.96 13.35 -24.96
CA ALA A 53 0.83 13.75 -24.11
C ALA A 53 -0.51 13.68 -24.87
N THR A 54 -1.36 12.71 -24.52
CA THR A 54 -2.76 12.61 -25.00
C THR A 54 -3.74 12.85 -23.85
N PRO A 55 -5.02 13.23 -24.10
CA PRO A 55 -6.01 13.41 -23.05
C PRO A 55 -6.23 12.17 -22.17
N LEU A 56 -6.11 10.97 -22.74
CA LEU A 56 -6.18 9.68 -22.04
C LEU A 56 -5.03 9.47 -21.05
N ASN A 57 -3.90 10.18 -21.20
CA ASN A 57 -2.78 10.10 -20.26
C ASN A 57 -3.13 10.64 -18.86
N LYS A 58 -4.17 11.48 -18.73
CA LYS A 58 -4.61 12.01 -17.43
C LYS A 58 -5.12 10.93 -16.48
N TYR A 59 -5.76 9.89 -17.01
CA TYR A 59 -6.23 8.78 -16.18
C TYR A 59 -5.07 7.93 -15.64
N PHE A 60 -3.97 7.77 -16.39
CA PHE A 60 -2.74 7.14 -15.86
C PHE A 60 -2.09 7.98 -14.75
N GLU A 61 -2.10 9.31 -14.88
CA GLU A 61 -1.61 10.21 -13.83
C GLU A 61 -2.47 10.10 -12.56
N TYR A 62 -3.80 10.12 -12.69
CA TYR A 62 -4.70 9.92 -11.55
C TYR A 62 -4.52 8.55 -10.91
N ALA A 63 -4.35 7.48 -11.70
CA ALA A 63 -4.05 6.16 -11.18
C ALA A 63 -2.76 6.16 -10.33
N GLY A 64 -1.72 6.84 -10.80
CA GLY A 64 -0.47 6.99 -10.06
C GLY A 64 -0.64 7.68 -8.71
N TRP A 65 -1.32 8.83 -8.68
CA TRP A 65 -1.59 9.52 -7.43
C TRP A 65 -2.47 8.72 -6.47
N LEU A 66 -3.51 8.05 -7.00
CA LEU A 66 -4.41 7.20 -6.21
C LEU A 66 -3.68 6.00 -5.59
N TRP A 67 -2.78 5.34 -6.33
CA TRP A 67 -1.99 4.25 -5.78
C TRP A 67 -0.93 4.72 -4.79
N ALA A 68 -0.23 5.83 -5.07
CA ALA A 68 0.77 6.37 -4.16
C ALA A 68 0.15 6.76 -2.80
N THR A 69 -0.97 7.48 -2.83
CA THR A 69 -1.72 7.87 -1.63
C THR A 69 -2.38 6.66 -0.97
N GLY A 70 -3.01 5.78 -1.75
CA GLY A 70 -3.68 4.57 -1.28
C GLY A 70 -2.74 3.59 -0.58
N VAL A 71 -1.53 3.36 -1.11
CA VAL A 71 -0.51 2.50 -0.47
C VAL A 71 -0.04 3.12 0.84
N THR A 72 0.20 4.42 0.84
CA THR A 72 0.63 5.16 2.04
C THR A 72 -0.40 5.02 3.15
N PHE A 73 -1.70 5.15 2.84
CA PHE A 73 -2.76 5.02 3.83
C PHE A 73 -3.03 3.56 4.21
N PHE A 74 -3.14 2.65 3.24
CA PHE A 74 -3.49 1.24 3.49
C PHE A 74 -2.33 0.46 4.10
N SER A 75 -1.18 0.41 3.42
CA SER A 75 -0.04 -0.38 3.89
C SER A 75 0.65 0.33 5.05
N GLY A 76 0.77 1.67 4.99
CA GLY A 76 1.35 2.46 6.06
C GLY A 76 0.58 2.34 7.38
N SER A 77 -0.75 2.41 7.37
CA SER A 77 -1.54 2.23 8.59
C SER A 77 -1.36 0.84 9.19
N ILE A 78 -1.32 -0.22 8.36
CA ILE A 78 -1.12 -1.58 8.84
C ILE A 78 0.30 -1.75 9.42
N TYR A 79 1.34 -1.18 8.81
CA TYR A 79 2.69 -1.19 9.41
C TYR A 79 2.68 -0.50 10.78
N LEU A 80 2.03 0.66 10.90
CA LEU A 80 1.94 1.37 12.18
C LEU A 80 1.17 0.55 13.22
N LEU A 81 0.05 -0.08 12.87
CA LEU A 81 -0.70 -0.99 13.75
C LEU A 81 0.15 -2.18 14.19
N VAL A 82 0.96 -2.74 13.28
CA VAL A 82 1.85 -3.84 13.60
C VAL A 82 3.00 -3.42 14.50
N LEU A 83 3.45 -2.16 14.46
CA LEU A 83 4.52 -1.65 15.32
C LEU A 83 4.00 -1.09 16.65
N ASP A 84 2.73 -0.70 16.73
CA ASP A 84 2.08 -0.13 17.91
C ASP A 84 1.77 -1.20 18.99
N SER A 85 2.77 -1.52 19.82
CA SER A 85 2.63 -2.48 20.92
C SER A 85 1.64 -2.05 22.01
N GLU A 86 1.47 -0.74 22.21
CA GLU A 86 0.59 -0.18 23.25
C GLU A 86 -0.84 0.08 22.74
N LYS A 87 -1.12 -0.21 21.46
CA LYS A 87 -2.42 0.02 20.79
C LYS A 87 -2.88 1.48 20.82
N ARG A 88 -1.96 2.44 21.04
CA ARG A 88 -2.23 3.88 21.19
C ARG A 88 -2.84 4.50 19.93
N TYR A 89 -2.45 4.00 18.76
CA TYR A 89 -2.85 4.50 17.45
C TYR A 89 -3.91 3.62 16.78
N THR A 90 -4.41 2.59 17.45
CA THR A 90 -5.42 1.68 16.87
C THR A 90 -6.67 2.44 16.42
N ARG A 91 -7.26 3.26 17.30
CA ARG A 91 -8.50 3.99 17.00
C ARG A 91 -8.42 4.92 15.78
N PRO A 92 -7.40 5.81 15.65
CA PRO A 92 -7.31 6.69 14.49
C PRO A 92 -6.94 5.96 13.19
N LEU A 93 -6.26 4.81 13.24
CA LEU A 93 -5.84 4.07 12.05
C LEU A 93 -6.96 3.19 11.44
N ILE A 94 -7.98 2.80 12.23
CA ILE A 94 -9.14 2.01 11.77
C ILE A 94 -9.80 2.61 10.51
N PRO A 95 -10.18 3.91 10.44
CA PRO A 95 -10.79 4.47 9.24
C PRO A 95 -9.80 4.74 8.10
N ILE A 96 -8.49 4.82 8.38
CA ILE A 96 -7.47 5.15 7.37
C ILE A 96 -7.23 3.97 6.44
N THR A 97 -7.23 2.74 6.97
CA THR A 97 -7.04 1.53 6.17
C THR A 97 -8.11 1.36 5.06
N PRO A 98 -9.43 1.36 5.34
CA PRO A 98 -10.45 1.23 4.29
C PRO A 98 -10.44 2.40 3.31
N LEU A 99 -10.13 3.63 3.77
CA LEU A 99 -9.93 4.76 2.87
C LEU A 99 -8.78 4.49 1.90
N GLY A 100 -7.62 4.05 2.39
CA GLY A 100 -6.50 3.63 1.55
C GLY A 100 -6.90 2.55 0.55
N GLY A 101 -7.63 1.53 0.99
CA GLY A 101 -8.14 0.46 0.12
C GLY A 101 -9.05 0.97 -0.99
N SER A 102 -9.92 1.95 -0.71
CA SER A 102 -10.77 2.58 -1.72
C SER A 102 -9.98 3.33 -2.79
N LEU A 103 -8.91 4.04 -2.39
CA LEU A 103 -8.01 4.71 -3.32
C LEU A 103 -7.29 3.72 -4.22
N LEU A 104 -6.85 2.58 -3.67
CA LEU A 104 -6.22 1.51 -4.45
C LEU A 104 -7.14 0.98 -5.55
N ILE A 105 -8.41 0.71 -5.21
CA ILE A 105 -9.44 0.26 -6.17
C ILE A 105 -9.70 1.32 -7.23
N SER A 106 -9.87 2.58 -6.83
CA SER A 106 -10.08 3.70 -7.76
C SER A 106 -8.92 3.86 -8.75
N GLY A 107 -7.68 3.61 -8.33
CA GLY A 107 -6.52 3.63 -9.23
C GLY A 107 -6.61 2.58 -10.35
N TRP A 108 -7.07 1.36 -10.03
CA TRP A 108 -7.32 0.32 -11.04
C TRP A 108 -8.45 0.70 -12.00
N LEU A 109 -9.51 1.34 -11.49
CA LEU A 109 -10.58 1.86 -12.33
C LEU A 109 -10.07 2.93 -13.31
N CYS A 110 -9.20 3.83 -12.87
CA CYS A 110 -8.56 4.80 -13.75
C CYS A 110 -7.73 4.13 -14.84
N VAL A 111 -6.96 3.08 -14.53
CA VAL A 111 -6.21 2.32 -15.53
C VAL A 111 -7.13 1.65 -16.55
N TYR A 112 -8.25 1.08 -16.11
CA TYR A 112 -9.24 0.50 -17.02
C TYR A 112 -9.80 1.55 -17.98
N LEU A 113 -10.25 2.71 -17.46
CA LEU A 113 -10.77 3.81 -18.27
C LEU A 113 -9.74 4.43 -19.21
N ALA A 114 -8.45 4.37 -18.86
CA ALA A 114 -7.37 4.84 -19.71
C ALA A 114 -7.03 3.87 -20.86
N ALA A 115 -7.44 2.61 -20.74
CA ALA A 115 -7.15 1.54 -21.68
C ALA A 115 -8.36 1.13 -22.54
N SER A 116 -9.57 1.56 -22.16
CA SER A 116 -10.82 1.42 -22.92
C SER A 116 -10.93 2.44 -24.04
#